data_AF-A0AAU8FXV5-F1
#
_entry.id   AF-A0AAU8FXV5-F1
#
_cell.length_a   1.000
_cell.length_b   1.000
_cell.length_c   1.000
_cell.angle_alpha   90.00
_cell.angle_beta   90.00
_cell.angle_gamma   90.00
#
_symmetry.space_group_name_H-M   'P 1'
#
loop_
_entity.id
_entity.type
_entity.pdbx_description
1 polymer ?
#
loop_
_entity_poly.entity_id
_entity_poly.type
_entity_poly.pdbx_seq_one_letter_code
_entity_poly.pdbx_strand_id
1 'polypeptide(L)'
;MTTPTPAADVTAPAEPAVPAVPAHLREAVDAAKERVAALHAELPRWELVVWTAGNVSERVRDTTRPDGSGDLLVIKPSGVAYDDITPEAMVVCDLDAALVEGDRSPSSDTAAHAYVYRHLPEVGGVVHTHSTYATAWAARGEPVPCVLTMMADEFGGDIPVGPFALIGDDSIGRGIVETLRDSRSPAVLMRNHGPFTIGTDARAAVKAAVMCEEVARTVHVSRQLGEPTRIAQDDVDSLYARYQHVYGQQPAPGPR
;
A
#
# COMPACT_ATOMS: atom_id res chain seq x y z
N MET A 1 -43.42 -51.17 -24.87
CA MET A 1 -41.96 -51.01 -24.96
C MET A 1 -41.69 -49.63 -25.53
N THR A 2 -41.42 -48.66 -24.67
CA THR A 2 -41.10 -47.28 -25.05
C THR A 2 -39.71 -47.00 -24.48
N THR A 3 -38.74 -46.85 -25.36
CA THR A 3 -37.34 -46.52 -25.01
C THR A 3 -37.24 -45.06 -24.56
N PRO A 4 -36.47 -44.75 -23.51
CA PRO A 4 -36.24 -43.37 -23.09
C PRO A 4 -35.15 -42.72 -23.96
N THR A 5 -35.40 -41.48 -24.36
CA THR A 5 -34.43 -40.59 -25.02
C THR A 5 -33.32 -40.19 -24.05
N PRO A 6 -32.03 -40.17 -24.44
CA PRO A 6 -30.97 -39.75 -23.55
C PRO A 6 -31.01 -38.24 -23.35
N ALA A 7 -30.82 -37.80 -22.10
CA ALA A 7 -30.69 -36.40 -21.76
C ALA A 7 -29.43 -35.82 -22.41
N ALA A 8 -29.57 -34.64 -23.04
CA ALA A 8 -28.46 -33.89 -23.58
C ALA A 8 -27.53 -33.47 -22.44
N ASP A 9 -26.26 -33.83 -22.57
CA ASP A 9 -25.19 -33.42 -21.69
C ASP A 9 -25.01 -31.90 -21.82
N VAL A 10 -25.48 -31.16 -20.82
CA VAL A 10 -25.28 -29.71 -20.75
C VAL A 10 -23.86 -29.50 -20.24
N THR A 11 -22.92 -29.36 -21.16
CA THR A 11 -21.55 -28.95 -20.85
C THR A 11 -21.61 -27.63 -20.07
N ALA A 12 -21.14 -27.66 -18.83
CA ALA A 12 -20.93 -26.45 -18.04
C ALA A 12 -20.03 -25.48 -18.84
N PRO A 13 -20.30 -24.15 -18.81
CA PRO A 13 -19.43 -23.20 -19.47
C PRO A 13 -18.01 -23.33 -18.91
N ALA A 14 -17.02 -23.38 -19.80
CA ALA A 14 -15.61 -23.37 -19.41
C ALA A 14 -15.36 -22.12 -18.57
N GLU A 15 -14.74 -22.29 -17.39
CA GLU A 15 -14.29 -21.17 -16.59
C GLU A 15 -13.36 -20.30 -17.45
N PRO A 16 -13.54 -18.96 -17.45
CA PRO A 16 -12.68 -18.08 -18.22
C PRO A 16 -11.23 -18.29 -17.74
N ALA A 17 -10.33 -18.54 -18.69
CA ALA A 17 -8.91 -18.69 -18.38
C ALA A 17 -8.42 -17.41 -17.67
N VAL A 18 -7.79 -17.59 -16.51
CA VAL A 18 -7.11 -16.51 -15.79
C VAL A 18 -6.14 -15.85 -16.78
N PRO A 19 -6.24 -14.53 -17.02
CA PRO A 19 -5.36 -13.85 -17.95
C PRO A 19 -3.91 -14.03 -17.49
N ALA A 20 -3.03 -14.52 -18.36
CA ALA A 20 -1.63 -14.71 -18.03
C ALA A 20 -0.87 -13.37 -18.10
N VAL A 21 0.15 -13.20 -17.26
CA VAL A 21 1.06 -12.06 -17.33
C VAL A 21 1.73 -12.01 -18.72
N PRO A 22 1.70 -10.85 -19.40
CA PRO A 22 2.36 -10.65 -20.69
C PRO A 22 3.86 -10.95 -20.67
N ALA A 23 4.37 -11.56 -21.75
CA ALA A 23 5.77 -11.97 -21.84
C ALA A 23 6.77 -10.81 -21.63
N HIS A 24 6.43 -9.60 -22.08
CA HIS A 24 7.30 -8.42 -21.92
C HIS A 24 7.33 -7.88 -20.48
N LEU A 25 6.38 -8.27 -19.62
CA LEU A 25 6.35 -7.89 -18.21
C LEU A 25 6.96 -8.93 -17.28
N ARG A 26 7.32 -10.12 -17.80
CA ARG A 26 7.74 -11.26 -16.99
C ARG A 26 8.87 -10.94 -16.03
N GLU A 27 9.98 -10.43 -16.54
CA GLU A 27 11.15 -10.09 -15.74
C GLU A 27 10.83 -9.04 -14.67
N ALA A 28 10.01 -8.03 -15.00
CA ALA A 28 9.62 -6.99 -14.07
C ALA A 28 8.70 -7.52 -12.94
N VAL A 29 7.78 -8.43 -13.27
CA VAL A 29 6.91 -9.11 -12.31
C VAL A 29 7.72 -9.99 -11.37
N ASP A 30 8.63 -10.82 -11.90
CA ASP A 30 9.44 -11.72 -11.07
C ASP A 30 10.32 -10.91 -10.10
N ALA A 31 10.94 -9.83 -10.58
CA ALA A 31 11.72 -8.93 -9.72
C ALA A 31 10.85 -8.21 -8.67
N ALA A 32 9.61 -7.85 -9.00
CA ALA A 32 8.67 -7.26 -8.05
C ALA A 32 8.22 -8.28 -6.99
N LYS A 33 8.02 -9.56 -7.35
CA LYS A 33 7.72 -10.63 -6.39
C LYS A 33 8.84 -10.80 -5.37
N GLU A 34 10.09 -10.79 -5.81
CA GLU A 34 11.25 -10.83 -4.90
C GLU A 34 11.27 -9.64 -3.94
N ARG A 35 11.13 -8.42 -4.47
CA ARG A 35 11.13 -7.19 -3.65
C ARG A 35 9.98 -7.17 -2.65
N VAL A 36 8.76 -7.43 -3.10
CA VAL A 36 7.56 -7.40 -2.26
C VAL A 36 7.66 -8.47 -1.17
N ALA A 37 8.08 -9.70 -1.50
CA ALA A 37 8.29 -10.74 -0.50
C ALA A 37 9.32 -10.33 0.56
N ALA A 38 10.47 -9.79 0.14
CA ALA A 38 11.51 -9.32 1.05
C ALA A 38 11.03 -8.15 1.95
N LEU A 39 10.30 -7.19 1.38
CA LEU A 39 9.79 -6.03 2.10
C LEU A 39 8.75 -6.38 3.16
N HIS A 40 8.01 -7.48 3.00
CA HIS A 40 7.09 -7.94 4.05
C HIS A 40 7.80 -8.28 5.36
N ALA A 41 9.08 -8.66 5.33
CA ALA A 41 9.86 -8.92 6.54
C ALA A 41 10.10 -7.66 7.38
N GLU A 42 9.99 -6.47 6.79
CA GLU A 42 10.11 -5.21 7.53
C GLU A 42 8.89 -4.97 8.43
N LEU A 43 7.68 -5.41 8.03
CA LEU A 43 6.47 -5.18 8.83
C LEU A 43 6.54 -5.79 10.25
N PRO A 44 6.88 -7.08 10.44
CA PRO A 44 7.07 -7.64 11.77
C PRO A 44 8.36 -7.13 12.45
N ARG A 45 9.43 -6.86 11.68
CA ARG A 45 10.69 -6.30 12.22
C ARG A 45 10.47 -4.98 12.96
N TRP A 46 9.54 -4.15 12.47
CA TRP A 46 9.17 -2.87 13.06
C TRP A 46 7.86 -2.92 13.87
N GLU A 47 7.40 -4.12 14.25
CA GLU A 47 6.19 -4.33 15.08
C GLU A 47 4.91 -3.69 14.51
N LEU A 48 4.80 -3.58 13.19
CA LEU A 48 3.67 -2.91 12.53
C LEU A 48 2.43 -3.82 12.36
N VAL A 49 2.60 -5.13 12.52
CA VAL A 49 1.57 -6.14 12.23
C VAL A 49 1.56 -7.24 13.29
N VAL A 50 0.41 -7.88 13.45
CA VAL A 50 0.22 -9.07 14.30
C VAL A 50 -0.46 -10.15 13.47
N TRP A 51 -0.04 -11.41 13.63
CA TRP A 51 -0.54 -12.54 12.83
C TRP A 51 -0.36 -12.28 11.32
N THR A 52 -1.40 -12.52 10.52
CA THR A 52 -1.35 -12.42 9.06
C THR A 52 -1.75 -11.04 8.54
N ALA A 53 -2.06 -10.09 9.43
CA ALA A 53 -2.55 -8.77 9.09
C ALA A 53 -1.52 -7.93 8.32
N GLY A 54 -2.01 -6.90 7.63
CA GLY A 54 -1.20 -6.03 6.80
C GLY A 54 -0.66 -6.68 5.52
N ASN A 55 -0.25 -5.83 4.60
CA ASN A 55 0.29 -6.23 3.30
C ASN A 55 1.10 -5.09 2.67
N VAL A 56 1.98 -5.50 1.76
CA VAL A 56 2.74 -4.63 0.85
C VAL A 56 2.34 -5.01 -0.57
N SER A 57 2.18 -4.03 -1.44
CA SER A 57 2.10 -4.25 -2.88
C SER A 57 3.04 -3.34 -3.65
N GLU A 58 3.40 -3.79 -4.84
CA GLU A 58 4.18 -3.02 -5.82
C GLU A 58 3.49 -3.04 -7.18
N ARG A 59 3.45 -1.88 -7.84
CA ARG A 59 2.94 -1.71 -9.21
C ARG A 59 4.03 -2.03 -10.22
N VAL A 60 3.74 -2.92 -11.15
CA VAL A 60 4.55 -3.20 -12.33
C VAL A 60 3.95 -2.45 -13.51
N ARG A 61 4.69 -1.48 -14.04
CA ARG A 61 4.22 -0.60 -15.11
C ARG A 61 4.46 -1.20 -16.50
N ASP A 62 3.44 -1.17 -17.34
CA ASP A 62 3.54 -1.53 -18.74
C ASP A 62 3.91 -0.31 -19.59
N THR A 63 5.19 -0.21 -19.93
CA THR A 63 5.71 0.89 -20.76
C THR A 63 5.17 0.88 -22.19
N THR A 64 4.56 -0.23 -22.64
CA THR A 64 3.89 -0.30 -23.95
C THR A 64 2.49 0.33 -23.94
N ARG A 65 1.91 0.55 -22.74
CA ARG A 65 0.60 1.18 -22.53
C ARG A 65 0.73 2.34 -21.54
N PRO A 66 1.12 3.54 -22.01
CA PRO A 66 1.41 4.68 -21.15
C PRO A 66 0.23 5.20 -20.32
N ASP A 67 -1.00 4.80 -20.65
CA ASP A 67 -2.22 5.10 -19.89
C ASP A 67 -2.38 4.23 -18.63
N GLY A 68 -1.47 3.28 -18.40
CA GLY A 68 -1.48 2.37 -17.25
C GLY A 68 -2.47 1.20 -17.39
N SER A 69 -3.14 1.05 -18.54
CA SER A 69 -4.13 -0.02 -18.78
C SER A 69 -3.51 -1.42 -18.89
N GLY A 70 -2.19 -1.52 -19.01
CA GLY A 70 -1.44 -2.78 -18.98
C GLY A 70 -0.74 -3.05 -17.64
N ASP A 71 -0.87 -2.14 -16.67
CA ASP A 71 -0.14 -2.26 -15.42
C ASP A 71 -0.69 -3.41 -14.57
N LEU A 72 0.22 -4.02 -13.83
CA LEU A 72 -0.07 -5.09 -12.89
C LEU A 72 0.29 -4.66 -11.47
N LEU A 73 -0.25 -5.35 -10.48
CA LEU A 73 0.15 -5.20 -9.09
C LEU A 73 0.56 -6.56 -8.52
N VAL A 74 1.71 -6.59 -7.86
CA VAL A 74 2.18 -7.75 -7.08
C VAL A 74 1.81 -7.50 -5.63
N ILE A 75 1.14 -8.47 -4.99
CA ILE A 75 0.66 -8.33 -3.60
C ILE A 75 0.72 -9.67 -2.87
N LYS A 76 0.81 -9.62 -1.54
CA LYS A 76 0.73 -10.80 -0.68
C LYS A 76 -0.64 -11.50 -0.83
N PRO A 77 -0.67 -12.85 -0.83
CA PRO A 77 -1.92 -13.61 -0.76
C PRO A 77 -2.63 -13.47 0.59
N SER A 78 -3.95 -13.66 0.59
CA SER A 78 -4.73 -13.59 1.83
C SER A 78 -4.38 -14.71 2.81
N GLY A 79 -4.35 -14.37 4.11
CA GLY A 79 -4.23 -15.33 5.20
C GLY A 79 -2.90 -16.08 5.33
N VAL A 80 -1.86 -15.67 4.60
CA VAL A 80 -0.54 -16.32 4.68
C VAL A 80 0.27 -15.75 5.85
N ALA A 81 0.86 -16.63 6.66
CA ALA A 81 1.77 -16.28 7.74
C ALA A 81 3.03 -15.61 7.20
N TYR A 82 3.62 -14.68 7.95
CA TYR A 82 4.81 -13.96 7.48
C TYR A 82 6.01 -14.88 7.24
N ASP A 83 6.14 -15.96 8.01
CA ASP A 83 7.21 -16.95 7.84
C ASP A 83 7.07 -17.76 6.53
N ASP A 84 5.87 -17.79 5.94
CA ASP A 84 5.55 -18.50 4.70
C ASP A 84 5.53 -17.56 3.47
N ILE A 85 5.94 -16.30 3.64
CA ILE A 85 6.02 -15.32 2.54
C ILE A 85 7.28 -15.61 1.71
N THR A 86 7.06 -16.08 0.48
CA THR A 86 8.11 -16.26 -0.53
C THR A 86 7.73 -15.55 -1.83
N PRO A 87 8.69 -15.28 -2.75
CA PRO A 87 8.38 -14.73 -4.06
C PRO A 87 7.36 -15.57 -4.84
N GLU A 88 7.43 -16.90 -4.74
CA GLU A 88 6.52 -17.83 -5.43
C GLU A 88 5.11 -17.78 -4.84
N ALA A 89 4.97 -17.45 -3.55
CA ALA A 89 3.68 -17.29 -2.90
C ALA A 89 2.98 -15.98 -3.26
N MET A 90 3.68 -15.00 -3.84
CA MET A 90 3.10 -13.71 -4.25
C MET A 90 2.09 -13.91 -5.40
N VAL A 91 0.99 -13.15 -5.33
CA VAL A 91 -0.01 -13.11 -6.39
C VAL A 91 0.16 -11.87 -7.24
N VAL A 92 -0.24 -11.97 -8.50
CA VAL A 92 -0.26 -10.87 -9.47
C VAL A 92 -1.70 -10.62 -9.86
N CYS A 93 -2.13 -9.37 -9.80
CA CYS A 93 -3.44 -8.93 -10.25
C CYS A 93 -3.30 -7.80 -11.26
N ASP A 94 -4.34 -7.58 -12.08
CA ASP A 94 -4.47 -6.33 -12.83
C ASP A 94 -4.96 -5.19 -11.91
N LEU A 95 -5.06 -3.98 -12.45
CA LEU A 95 -5.55 -2.81 -11.71
C LEU A 95 -7.09 -2.77 -11.54
N ASP A 96 -7.82 -3.79 -12.00
CA ASP A 96 -9.22 -4.03 -11.67
C ASP A 96 -9.37 -5.09 -10.57
N ALA A 97 -8.25 -5.47 -9.92
CA ALA A 97 -8.15 -6.47 -8.86
C ALA A 97 -8.48 -7.91 -9.29
N ALA A 98 -8.47 -8.20 -10.60
CA ALA A 98 -8.60 -9.56 -11.10
C ALA A 98 -7.24 -10.29 -11.01
N LEU A 99 -7.27 -11.53 -10.55
CA LEU A 99 -6.08 -12.38 -10.50
C LEU A 99 -5.56 -12.64 -11.92
N VAL A 100 -4.25 -12.54 -12.09
CA VAL A 100 -3.50 -12.76 -13.35
C VAL A 100 -2.51 -13.91 -13.17
N GLU A 101 -1.91 -14.05 -11.99
CA GLU A 101 -1.00 -15.18 -11.68
C GLU A 101 -0.97 -15.48 -10.18
N GLY A 102 -0.93 -16.78 -9.84
CA GLY A 102 -0.81 -17.31 -8.49
C GLY A 102 -1.92 -18.30 -8.15
N ASP A 103 -1.65 -19.21 -7.22
CA ASP A 103 -2.59 -20.29 -6.84
C ASP A 103 -3.41 -19.97 -5.59
N ARG A 104 -3.23 -18.77 -5.03
CA ARG A 104 -3.87 -18.33 -3.79
C ARG A 104 -4.79 -17.15 -4.05
N SER A 105 -5.79 -16.99 -3.19
CA SER A 105 -6.65 -15.81 -3.22
C SER A 105 -5.84 -14.54 -2.91
N PRO A 106 -6.03 -13.45 -3.67
CA PRO A 106 -5.44 -12.15 -3.35
C PRO A 106 -5.85 -11.62 -1.97
N SER A 107 -5.08 -10.66 -1.45
CA SER A 107 -5.42 -9.93 -0.22
C SER A 107 -6.83 -9.33 -0.29
N SER A 108 -7.51 -9.22 0.85
CA SER A 108 -8.78 -8.48 0.95
C SER A 108 -8.65 -7.00 0.58
N ASP A 109 -7.43 -6.44 0.65
CA ASP A 109 -7.14 -5.04 0.31
C ASP A 109 -6.74 -4.84 -1.16
N THR A 110 -6.72 -5.89 -1.98
CA THR A 110 -6.29 -5.79 -3.38
C THR A 110 -7.10 -4.74 -4.16
N ALA A 111 -8.42 -4.67 -3.93
CA ALA A 111 -9.27 -3.66 -4.56
C ALA A 111 -8.89 -2.22 -4.17
N ALA A 112 -8.51 -1.99 -2.91
CA ALA A 112 -8.07 -0.68 -2.43
C ALA A 112 -6.72 -0.29 -3.07
N HIS A 113 -5.76 -1.20 -3.11
CA HIS A 113 -4.43 -0.96 -3.70
C HIS A 113 -4.54 -0.71 -5.20
N ALA A 114 -5.33 -1.52 -5.91
CA ALA A 114 -5.62 -1.36 -7.33
C ALA A 114 -6.27 0.01 -7.63
N TYR A 115 -7.24 0.42 -6.81
CA TYR A 115 -7.86 1.74 -6.94
C TYR A 115 -6.85 2.88 -6.75
N VAL A 116 -5.98 2.81 -5.74
CA VAL A 116 -4.91 3.79 -5.52
C VAL A 116 -4.03 3.92 -6.77
N TYR A 117 -3.54 2.80 -7.32
CA TYR A 117 -2.68 2.83 -8.51
C TYR A 117 -3.36 3.42 -9.75
N ARG A 118 -4.66 3.16 -9.96
CA ARG A 118 -5.41 3.75 -11.09
C ARG A 118 -5.56 5.27 -10.98
N HIS A 119 -5.64 5.80 -9.76
CA HIS A 119 -6.04 7.19 -9.54
C HIS A 119 -4.91 8.12 -9.08
N LEU A 120 -3.77 7.55 -8.67
CA LEU A 120 -2.53 8.24 -8.32
C LEU A 120 -1.37 7.64 -9.16
N PRO A 121 -1.16 8.12 -10.41
CA PRO A 121 -0.20 7.55 -11.35
C PRO A 121 1.24 7.54 -10.84
N GLU A 122 1.62 8.46 -9.96
CA GLU A 122 2.93 8.57 -9.32
C GLU A 122 3.22 7.46 -8.31
N VAL A 123 2.18 6.78 -7.80
CA VAL A 123 2.31 5.74 -6.78
C VAL A 123 2.76 4.43 -7.41
N GLY A 124 3.84 3.87 -6.89
CA GLY A 124 4.40 2.56 -7.25
C GLY A 124 4.35 1.54 -6.11
N GLY A 125 4.11 1.98 -4.86
CA GLY A 125 3.99 1.10 -3.69
C GLY A 125 2.83 1.50 -2.80
N VAL A 126 2.17 0.50 -2.20
CA VAL A 126 1.13 0.71 -1.18
C VAL A 126 1.36 -0.28 -0.04
N VAL A 127 1.22 0.18 1.19
CA VAL A 127 1.31 -0.65 2.40
C VAL A 127 0.10 -0.41 3.28
N HIS A 128 -0.43 -1.49 3.83
CA HIS A 128 -1.45 -1.46 4.87
C HIS A 128 -0.93 -2.17 6.12
N THR A 129 -1.16 -1.58 7.30
CA THR A 129 -0.85 -2.21 8.59
C THR A 129 -1.95 -1.94 9.61
N HIS A 130 -1.91 -2.66 10.74
CA HIS A 130 -2.70 -2.38 11.94
C HIS A 130 -1.77 -2.04 13.11
N SER A 131 -0.79 -1.16 12.86
CA SER A 131 0.20 -0.79 13.86
C SER A 131 -0.45 -0.05 15.04
N THR A 132 0.06 -0.27 16.25
CA THR A 132 -0.67 0.00 17.50
C THR A 132 -1.09 1.47 17.64
N TYR A 133 -0.14 2.39 17.49
CA TYR A 133 -0.41 3.80 17.74
C TYR A 133 -1.13 4.45 16.57
N ALA A 134 -0.73 4.22 15.33
CA ALA A 134 -1.43 4.74 14.15
C ALA A 134 -2.90 4.28 14.14
N THR A 135 -3.17 3.02 14.50
CA THR A 135 -4.53 2.49 14.63
C THR A 135 -5.29 3.12 15.79
N ALA A 136 -4.64 3.44 16.92
CA ALA A 136 -5.27 4.18 18.02
C ALA A 136 -5.75 5.57 17.56
N TRP A 137 -4.94 6.30 16.79
CA TRP A 137 -5.34 7.58 16.19
C TRP A 137 -6.44 7.41 15.15
N ALA A 138 -6.38 6.37 14.32
CA ALA A 138 -7.45 6.02 13.39
C ALA A 138 -8.79 5.75 14.11
N ALA A 139 -8.75 5.08 15.27
CA ALA A 139 -9.92 4.82 16.10
C ALA A 139 -10.48 6.07 16.77
N ARG A 140 -9.62 7.08 17.07
CA ARG A 140 -10.03 8.42 17.51
C ARG A 140 -10.71 9.21 16.40
N GLY A 141 -10.40 8.91 15.14
CA GLY A 141 -10.86 9.69 14.00
C GLY A 141 -10.21 11.09 13.93
N GLU A 142 -9.04 11.25 14.55
CA GLU A 142 -8.26 12.50 14.64
C GLU A 142 -6.96 12.39 13.84
N PRO A 143 -6.54 13.45 13.11
CA PRO A 143 -5.23 13.47 12.46
C PRO A 143 -4.10 13.47 13.50
N VAL A 144 -2.93 12.95 13.11
CA VAL A 144 -1.72 13.08 13.93
C VAL A 144 -1.12 14.46 13.66
N PRO A 145 -1.08 15.38 14.65
CA PRO A 145 -0.63 16.75 14.41
C PRO A 145 0.88 16.83 14.17
N CYS A 146 1.30 17.66 13.22
CA CYS A 146 2.72 17.90 12.92
C CYS A 146 3.42 18.69 14.02
N VAL A 147 4.10 17.97 14.92
CA VAL A 147 4.81 18.56 16.07
C VAL A 147 6.31 18.19 16.11
N LEU A 148 6.79 17.43 15.12
CA LEU A 148 8.19 16.99 15.00
C LEU A 148 8.72 17.26 13.61
N THR A 149 10.01 17.57 13.50
CA THR A 149 10.68 17.80 12.21
C THR A 149 10.64 16.57 11.31
N MET A 150 10.70 15.37 11.89
CA MET A 150 10.51 14.09 11.17
C MET A 150 9.14 14.01 10.49
N MET A 151 8.11 14.60 11.08
CA MET A 151 6.78 14.64 10.47
C MET A 151 6.72 15.63 9.31
N ALA A 152 7.29 16.82 9.52
CA ALA A 152 7.38 17.84 8.48
C ALA A 152 8.20 17.35 7.27
N ASP A 153 9.31 16.66 7.50
CA ASP A 153 10.18 16.11 6.46
C ASP A 153 9.43 15.07 5.58
N GLU A 154 8.77 14.08 6.20
CA GLU A 154 8.16 12.96 5.47
C GLU A 154 6.73 13.25 4.97
N PHE A 155 5.90 13.83 5.84
CA PHE A 155 4.46 13.99 5.57
C PHE A 155 4.08 15.40 5.13
N GLY A 156 4.98 16.38 5.28
CA GLY A 156 4.73 17.77 4.89
C GLY A 156 3.57 18.42 5.65
N GLY A 157 3.23 17.91 6.84
CA GLY A 157 2.09 18.36 7.63
C GLY A 157 1.55 17.27 8.54
N ASP A 158 0.29 17.41 8.91
CA ASP A 158 -0.44 16.39 9.69
C ASP A 158 -0.58 15.10 8.89
N ILE A 159 -0.64 13.96 9.58
CA ILE A 159 -1.11 12.70 8.98
C ILE A 159 -2.64 12.72 8.99
N PRO A 160 -3.30 12.79 7.82
CA PRO A 160 -4.75 12.96 7.75
C PRO A 160 -5.52 11.68 8.11
N VAL A 161 -6.81 11.84 8.38
CA VAL A 161 -7.76 10.74 8.60
C VAL A 161 -8.75 10.67 7.47
N GLY A 162 -8.81 9.51 6.81
CA GLY A 162 -9.83 9.20 5.82
C GLY A 162 -11.14 8.70 6.44
N PRO A 163 -12.21 8.55 5.64
CA PRO A 163 -13.50 8.10 6.13
C PRO A 163 -13.45 6.65 6.65
N PHE A 164 -14.49 6.25 7.39
CA PHE A 164 -14.74 4.83 7.63
C PHE A 164 -15.24 4.20 6.32
N ALA A 165 -14.75 3.00 6.01
CA ALA A 165 -15.16 2.23 4.85
C ALA A 165 -15.19 0.74 5.22
N LEU A 166 -16.13 0.00 4.63
CA LEU A 166 -16.20 -1.46 4.81
C LEU A 166 -15.13 -2.13 3.96
N ILE A 167 -14.53 -3.19 4.48
CA ILE A 167 -13.53 -3.99 3.77
C ILE A 167 -14.25 -4.88 2.75
N GLY A 168 -13.69 -4.98 1.53
CA GLY A 168 -14.13 -5.95 0.52
C GLY A 168 -14.44 -5.37 -0.86
N ASP A 169 -14.44 -4.05 -1.01
CA ASP A 169 -14.55 -3.36 -2.32
C ASP A 169 -13.53 -2.21 -2.43
N ASP A 170 -13.69 -1.35 -3.43
CA ASP A 170 -12.78 -0.23 -3.69
C ASP A 170 -13.05 1.02 -2.83
N SER A 171 -14.00 0.97 -1.87
CA SER A 171 -14.38 2.12 -1.03
C SER A 171 -13.22 2.63 -0.15
N ILE A 172 -12.40 1.72 0.37
CA ILE A 172 -11.17 2.08 1.10
C ILE A 172 -10.22 2.84 0.16
N GLY A 173 -10.02 2.32 -1.06
CA GLY A 173 -9.20 2.96 -2.08
C GLY A 173 -9.68 4.37 -2.44
N ARG A 174 -11.00 4.56 -2.59
CA ARG A 174 -11.62 5.89 -2.79
C ARG A 174 -11.29 6.83 -1.65
N GLY A 175 -11.51 6.38 -0.41
CA GLY A 175 -11.23 7.18 0.77
C GLY A 175 -9.76 7.59 0.89
N ILE A 176 -8.83 6.68 0.57
CA ILE A 176 -7.38 6.98 0.52
C ILE A 176 -7.11 8.07 -0.50
N VAL A 177 -7.54 7.86 -1.75
CA VAL A 177 -7.27 8.78 -2.87
C VAL A 177 -7.86 10.16 -2.61
N GLU A 178 -9.12 10.25 -2.18
CA GLU A 178 -9.76 11.53 -1.88
C GLU A 178 -9.05 12.28 -0.75
N THR A 179 -8.63 11.57 0.30
CA THR A 179 -7.93 12.19 1.44
C THR A 179 -6.53 12.68 1.06
N LEU A 180 -5.81 11.91 0.23
CA LEU A 180 -4.42 12.22 -0.12
C LEU A 180 -4.31 13.27 -1.24
N ARG A 181 -5.34 13.51 -2.06
CA ARG A 181 -5.30 14.56 -3.11
C ARG A 181 -5.03 15.96 -2.55
N ASP A 182 -5.49 16.24 -1.34
CA ASP A 182 -5.35 17.52 -0.67
C ASP A 182 -4.24 17.50 0.41
N SER A 183 -3.40 16.47 0.42
CA SER A 183 -2.33 16.27 1.41
C SER A 183 -0.98 15.99 0.74
N ARG A 184 0.11 16.44 1.37
CA ARG A 184 1.48 16.02 1.02
C ARG A 184 1.87 14.69 1.67
N SER A 185 1.04 14.20 2.59
CA SER A 185 1.34 13.03 3.40
C SER A 185 1.37 11.77 2.54
N PRO A 186 2.44 10.94 2.60
CA PRO A 186 2.42 9.59 2.04
C PRO A 186 1.63 8.60 2.91
N ALA A 187 0.92 9.05 3.94
CA ALA A 187 0.14 8.22 4.85
C ALA A 187 -1.26 8.79 5.09
N VAL A 188 -2.24 7.90 5.26
CA VAL A 188 -3.60 8.23 5.71
C VAL A 188 -4.04 7.22 6.76
N LEU A 189 -4.71 7.69 7.80
CA LEU A 189 -5.35 6.83 8.80
C LEU A 189 -6.81 6.59 8.39
N MET A 190 -7.17 5.37 8.01
CA MET A 190 -8.57 5.04 7.70
C MET A 190 -9.34 4.85 9.01
N ARG A 191 -10.37 5.68 9.24
CA ARG A 191 -11.09 5.73 10.52
C ARG A 191 -11.57 4.33 10.95
N ASN A 192 -11.31 3.98 12.21
CA ASN A 192 -11.58 2.68 12.83
C ASN A 192 -10.92 1.46 12.16
N HIS A 193 -9.91 1.66 11.29
CA HIS A 193 -9.22 0.57 10.62
C HIS A 193 -7.72 0.56 10.92
N GLY A 194 -6.94 1.43 10.28
CA GLY A 194 -5.49 1.46 10.40
C GLY A 194 -4.86 2.37 9.35
N PRO A 195 -3.52 2.52 9.35
CA PRO A 195 -2.82 3.29 8.35
C PRO A 195 -2.78 2.59 6.98
N PHE A 196 -2.86 3.39 5.93
CA PHE A 196 -2.41 3.07 4.58
C PHE A 196 -1.33 4.06 4.19
N THR A 197 -0.24 3.59 3.59
CA THR A 197 0.84 4.43 3.09
C THR A 197 1.12 4.16 1.63
N ILE A 198 1.56 5.21 0.94
CA ILE A 198 1.90 5.20 -0.48
C ILE A 198 3.35 5.62 -0.68
N GLY A 199 3.93 5.23 -1.81
CA GLY A 199 5.27 5.64 -2.19
C GLY A 199 5.50 5.50 -3.68
N THR A 200 6.58 6.11 -4.17
CA THR A 200 7.03 5.97 -5.57
C THR A 200 7.38 4.51 -5.92
N ASP A 201 7.71 3.71 -4.90
CA ASP A 201 7.90 2.27 -4.94
C ASP A 201 7.47 1.63 -3.60
N ALA A 202 7.45 0.30 -3.53
CA ALA A 202 7.06 -0.43 -2.32
C ALA A 202 7.96 -0.15 -1.12
N ARG A 203 9.26 0.12 -1.32
CA ARG A 203 10.19 0.42 -0.23
C ARG A 203 9.89 1.77 0.39
N ALA A 204 9.59 2.79 -0.42
CA ALA A 204 9.17 4.10 0.03
C ALA A 204 7.84 4.01 0.83
N ALA A 205 6.89 3.20 0.37
CA ALA A 205 5.64 2.97 1.10
C ALA A 205 5.87 2.28 2.46
N VAL A 206 6.76 1.27 2.53
CA VAL A 206 7.16 0.63 3.80
C VAL A 206 7.83 1.61 4.74
N LYS A 207 8.76 2.44 4.23
CA LYS A 207 9.40 3.50 5.01
C LYS A 207 8.34 4.45 5.61
N ALA A 208 7.38 4.90 4.81
CA ALA A 208 6.30 5.76 5.29
C ALA A 208 5.45 5.08 6.37
N ALA A 209 5.19 3.77 6.27
CA ALA A 209 4.46 3.02 7.30
C ALA A 209 5.22 2.96 8.62
N VAL A 210 6.53 2.68 8.59
CA VAL A 210 7.40 2.69 9.77
C VAL A 210 7.42 4.08 10.42
N MET A 211 7.61 5.12 9.62
CA MET A 211 7.63 6.50 10.13
C MET A 211 6.28 6.92 10.70
N CYS A 212 5.17 6.51 10.07
CA CYS A 212 3.80 6.81 10.53
C CYS A 212 3.55 6.26 11.93
N GLU A 213 3.93 5.01 12.19
CA GLU A 213 3.79 4.41 13.53
C GLU A 213 4.66 5.12 14.56
N GLU A 214 5.93 5.40 14.23
CA GLU A 214 6.88 6.03 15.15
C GLU A 214 6.44 7.44 15.58
N VAL A 215 5.98 8.26 14.64
CA VAL A 215 5.48 9.60 14.97
C VAL A 215 4.13 9.54 15.68
N ALA A 216 3.23 8.63 15.30
CA ALA A 216 1.96 8.43 15.99
C ALA A 216 2.18 8.02 17.47
N ARG A 217 3.16 7.14 17.72
CA ARG A 217 3.61 6.74 19.06
C ARG A 217 4.15 7.94 19.83
N THR A 218 5.07 8.67 19.23
CA THR A 218 5.73 9.80 19.88
C THR A 218 4.72 10.89 20.27
N VAL A 219 3.79 11.25 19.37
CA VAL A 219 2.75 12.24 19.66
C VAL A 219 1.76 11.74 20.70
N HIS A 220 1.41 10.44 20.68
CA HIS A 220 0.54 9.87 21.70
C HIS A 220 1.17 9.94 23.10
N VAL A 221 2.46 9.60 23.21
CA VAL A 221 3.19 9.67 24.47
C VAL A 221 3.39 11.12 24.92
N SER A 222 3.69 12.04 23.99
CA SER A 222 3.91 13.46 24.34
C SER A 222 2.65 14.12 24.93
N ARG A 223 1.45 13.72 24.48
CA ARG A 223 0.17 14.19 25.04
C ARG A 223 -0.01 13.89 26.53
N GLN A 224 0.74 12.94 27.10
CA GLN A 224 0.74 12.68 28.54
C GLN A 224 1.41 13.80 29.35
N LEU A 225 2.21 14.65 28.68
CA LEU A 225 2.92 15.78 29.27
C LEU A 225 2.21 17.12 29.02
N GLY A 226 1.04 17.12 28.38
CA GLY A 226 0.29 18.30 27.95
C GLY A 226 0.12 18.37 26.43
N GLU A 227 -0.49 19.44 25.93
CA GLU A 227 -0.69 19.60 24.48
C GLU A 227 0.64 19.93 23.79
N PRO A 228 1.08 19.12 22.81
CA PRO A 228 2.34 19.38 22.10
C PRO A 228 2.23 20.63 21.21
N THR A 229 3.28 21.45 21.21
CA THR A 229 3.37 22.64 20.36
C THR A 229 3.55 22.25 18.90
N ARG A 230 2.70 22.79 18.02
CA ARG A 230 2.79 22.57 16.56
C ARG A 230 3.95 23.36 15.96
N ILE A 231 4.55 22.80 14.92
CA ILE A 231 5.51 23.54 14.08
C ILE A 231 4.74 24.56 13.24
N ALA A 232 5.28 25.77 13.08
CA ALA A 232 4.67 26.78 12.22
C ALA A 232 4.64 26.31 10.77
N GLN A 233 3.59 26.64 10.01
CA GLN A 233 3.41 26.13 8.65
C GLN A 233 4.58 26.48 7.72
N ASP A 234 5.14 27.69 7.82
CA ASP A 234 6.29 28.10 7.01
C ASP A 234 7.54 27.23 7.28
N ASP A 235 7.72 26.78 8.53
CA ASP A 235 8.81 25.87 8.91
C ASP A 235 8.53 24.46 8.40
N VAL A 236 7.28 23.99 8.46
CA VAL A 236 6.86 22.70 7.88
C VAL A 236 7.14 22.68 6.37
N ASP A 237 6.76 23.74 5.65
CA ASP A 237 6.97 23.87 4.21
C ASP A 237 8.47 23.87 3.87
N SER A 238 9.28 24.57 4.66
CA SER A 238 10.73 24.63 4.49
C SER A 238 11.41 23.29 4.73
N LEU A 239 11.00 22.57 5.78
CA LEU A 239 11.51 21.25 6.13
C LEU A 239 11.16 20.22 5.06
N TYR A 240 9.89 20.19 4.62
CA TYR A 240 9.44 19.32 3.55
C TYR A 240 10.22 19.54 2.26
N ALA A 241 10.34 20.80 1.80
CA ALA A 241 11.07 21.13 0.58
C ALA A 241 12.56 20.68 0.65
N ARG A 242 13.22 20.90 1.79
CA ARG A 242 14.59 20.43 2.02
C ARG A 242 14.69 18.91 1.94
N TYR A 243 13.75 18.19 2.56
CA TYR A 243 13.77 16.73 2.57
C TYR A 243 13.58 16.13 1.17
N GLN A 244 12.69 16.70 0.37
CA GLN A 244 12.40 16.22 -1.00
C GLN A 244 13.51 16.53 -2.02
N HIS A 245 14.35 17.55 -1.79
CA HIS A 245 15.27 18.07 -2.82
C HIS A 245 16.76 18.11 -2.45
N VAL A 246 17.08 18.12 -1.16
CA VAL A 246 18.45 18.37 -0.67
C VAL A 246 18.97 17.22 0.20
N TYR A 247 18.07 16.55 0.91
CA TYR A 247 18.44 15.50 1.86
C TYR A 247 18.85 14.19 1.15
N GLY A 248 19.91 13.55 1.64
CA GLY A 248 20.52 12.36 1.04
C GLY A 248 21.99 12.57 0.67
N GLN A 249 22.74 11.50 0.43
CA GLN A 249 24.12 11.62 -0.03
C GLN A 249 24.12 12.04 -1.51
N GLN A 250 24.81 13.14 -1.84
CA GLN A 250 25.10 13.43 -3.24
C GLN A 250 26.04 12.34 -3.79
N PRO A 251 25.87 11.90 -5.05
CA PRO A 251 26.82 10.99 -5.65
C PRO A 251 28.23 11.58 -5.53
N ALA A 252 29.18 10.78 -5.05
CA ALA A 252 30.58 11.20 -5.02
C ALA A 252 30.97 11.64 -6.46
N PRO A 253 31.64 12.79 -6.63
CA PRO A 253 32.13 13.18 -7.94
C PRO A 253 33.02 12.06 -8.48
N GLY A 254 32.69 11.57 -9.68
CA GLY A 254 33.46 10.52 -10.33
C GLY A 254 34.94 10.90 -10.49
N PRO A 255 35.86 9.93 -10.55
CA PRO A 255 37.28 10.22 -10.70
C PRO A 255 37.51 11.06 -11.97
N ARG A 256 38.27 12.15 -11.82
CA ARG A 256 38.73 13.01 -12.92
C ARG A 256 39.75 12.30 -13.79
#